data_AF-A0A0A2EPX1-F1
#
_entry.id   AF-A0A0A2EPX1-F1
#
_cell.length_a   1.000
_cell.length_b   1.000
_cell.length_c   1.000
_cell.angle_alpha   90.00
_cell.angle_beta   90.00
_cell.angle_gamma   90.00
#
_symmetry.space_group_name_H-M   'P 1'
#
loop_
_entity.id
_entity.type
_entity.pdbx_description
1 polymer ?
#
loop_
_entity_poly.entity_id
_entity_poly.type
_entity_poly.pdbx_seq_one_letter_code
_entity_poly.pdbx_strand_id
1 'polypeptide(L)' 'MYKKTAMRYNNIREHFQERNEKERMNNKSEDEHYNELIDNLREALKILADKIKPKVFEYGFLKK' A
#
# COMPACT_ATOMS: atom_id res chain seq x y z
N MET A 1 23.51 5.74 12.87
CA MET A 1 22.34 5.14 13.56
C MET A 1 21.06 5.85 13.11
N TYR A 2 20.38 5.37 12.08
CA TYR A 2 19.09 5.92 11.59
C TYR A 2 17.90 5.02 11.94
N LYS A 3 17.94 4.33 13.09
CA LYS A 3 16.98 3.25 13.40
C LYS A 3 15.67 3.73 14.06
N LYS A 4 15.20 4.95 13.83
CA LYS A 4 13.97 5.44 14.50
C LYS A 4 12.92 6.17 13.66
N THR A 5 13.07 6.37 12.35
CA THR A 5 12.09 7.22 11.63
C THR A 5 11.78 6.78 10.20
N ALA A 6 11.34 5.54 10.04
CA ALA A 6 10.51 5.18 8.90
C ALA A 6 9.67 3.96 9.27
N MET A 7 8.50 4.20 9.86
CA MET A 7 7.46 3.19 9.82
C MET A 7 7.07 3.06 8.35
N ARG A 8 7.70 2.11 7.64
CA ARG A 8 7.40 1.83 6.24
C ARG A 8 5.96 1.34 6.17
N TYR A 9 5.26 1.70 5.10
CA TYR A 9 3.89 1.24 4.81
C TYR A 9 3.68 -0.26 5.11
N ASN A 10 4.67 -1.10 4.80
CA ASN A 10 4.62 -2.55 5.08
C ASN A 10 4.56 -2.90 6.56
N ASN A 11 5.26 -2.16 7.43
CA ASN A 11 5.23 -2.41 8.88
C ASN A 11 3.85 -2.09 9.48
N ILE A 12 3.19 -1.04 8.96
CA ILE A 12 1.82 -0.69 9.36
C ILE A 12 0.88 -1.84 8.96
N ARG A 13 1.00 -2.32 7.71
CA ARG A 13 0.18 -3.44 7.23
C ARG A 13 0.44 -4.73 8.00
N GLU A 14 1.67 -5.05 8.34
CA GLU A 14 1.98 -6.24 9.15
C GLU A 14 1.38 -6.15 10.55
N HIS A 15 1.37 -4.96 11.16
CA HIS A 15 0.77 -4.76 12.47
C HIS A 15 -0.75 -4.94 12.47
N PHE A 16 -1.46 -4.39 11.47
CA PHE A 16 -2.93 -4.39 11.46
C PHE A 16 -3.54 -5.56 10.69
N GLN A 17 -2.91 -6.02 9.61
CA GLN A 17 -3.45 -7.08 8.75
C GLN A 17 -2.96 -8.48 9.15
N GLU A 18 -2.03 -8.60 10.11
CA GLU A 18 -1.43 -9.84 10.62
C GLU A 18 -1.07 -10.85 9.50
N ARG A 19 -0.82 -12.11 9.86
CA ARG A 19 -0.63 -13.21 8.91
C ARG A 19 -1.57 -14.35 9.27
N ASN A 20 -2.10 -15.03 8.26
CA ASN A 20 -2.86 -16.26 8.45
C ASN A 20 -1.94 -17.46 8.71
N GLU A 21 -2.53 -18.62 8.98
CA GLU A 21 -1.83 -19.89 9.22
C GLU A 21 -0.87 -20.33 8.10
N LYS A 22 -1.01 -19.76 6.90
CA LYS A 22 -0.13 -20.00 5.75
C LYS A 22 0.91 -18.90 5.56
N GLU A 23 1.18 -18.11 6.59
CA GLU A 23 2.10 -16.96 6.57
C GLU A 23 1.73 -15.86 5.55
N ARG A 24 0.49 -15.84 5.05
CA ARG A 24 0.02 -14.81 4.11
C ARG A 24 -0.67 -13.67 4.86
N MET A 25 -0.37 -12.44 4.48
CA MET A 25 -1.01 -11.26 5.07
C MET A 25 -2.53 -11.27 4.82
N ASN A 26 -3.34 -10.95 5.83
CA ASN A 26 -4.79 -10.92 5.64
C ASN A 26 -5.20 -9.73 4.77
N ASN A 27 -6.36 -9.81 4.11
CA ASN A 27 -6.85 -8.73 3.25
C ASN A 27 -7.38 -7.52 4.04
N LYS A 28 -7.88 -7.77 5.26
CA LYS A 28 -8.46 -6.78 6.18
C LYS A 28 -7.90 -6.97 7.58
N SER A 29 -7.98 -5.92 8.38
CA SER A 29 -7.77 -5.95 9.83
C SER A 29 -9.10 -6.16 10.56
N GLU A 30 -9.05 -6.51 11.84
CA GLU A 30 -10.20 -6.39 12.75
C GLU A 30 -10.50 -4.93 13.12
N ASP A 31 -9.54 -4.01 12.93
CA ASP A 31 -9.71 -2.58 13.16
C ASP A 31 -10.42 -1.92 11.97
N GLU A 32 -11.68 -1.53 12.17
CA GLU A 32 -12.52 -0.88 11.15
C GLU A 32 -11.97 0.49 10.73
N HIS A 33 -11.44 1.28 11.67
CA HIS A 33 -10.91 2.61 11.36
C HIS A 33 -9.64 2.51 10.51
N TYR A 34 -8.76 1.55 10.83
CA TYR A 34 -7.62 1.24 9.96
C TYR A 34 -8.07 0.81 8.56
N ASN A 35 -9.11 -0.03 8.46
CA ASN A 35 -9.64 -0.50 7.18
C ASN A 35 -10.13 0.68 6.31
N GLU A 36 -10.82 1.67 6.89
CA GLU A 36 -11.21 2.87 6.17
C GLU A 36 -10.00 3.68 5.67
N LEU A 37 -9.01 3.89 6.53
CA LEU A 37 -7.80 4.65 6.18
C LEU A 37 -6.98 3.97 5.08
N ILE A 38 -6.79 2.64 5.16
CA ILE A 38 -6.03 1.89 4.15
C ILE A 38 -6.75 1.85 2.81
N ASP A 39 -8.08 1.80 2.81
CA ASP A 39 -8.88 1.83 1.58
C ASP A 39 -8.85 3.22 0.93
N ASN A 40 -8.98 4.28 1.72
CA ASN A 40 -8.81 5.66 1.24
C ASN A 40 -7.41 5.89 0.63
N LEU A 41 -6.36 5.37 1.28
CA LEU A 41 -4.99 5.45 0.77
C LEU A 41 -4.84 4.70 -0.55
N ARG A 42 -5.38 3.47 -0.66
CA ARG A 42 -5.34 2.67 -1.89
C ARG A 42 -6.04 3.38 -3.05
N GLU A 43 -7.18 4.00 -2.78
CA GLU A 43 -7.92 4.76 -3.80
C GLU A 43 -7.14 6.00 -4.26
N ALA A 44 -6.55 6.76 -3.33
CA ALA A 44 -5.70 7.89 -3.68
C ALA A 44 -4.48 7.47 -4.52
N LEU A 45 -3.84 6.34 -4.19
CA LEU A 45 -2.74 5.77 -4.96
C LEU A 45 -3.17 5.34 -6.37
N LYS A 46 -4.37 4.77 -6.51
CA LYS A 46 -4.93 4.40 -7.82
C LYS A 46 -5.19 5.63 -8.69
N ILE A 47 -5.83 6.66 -8.14
CA ILE A 47 -6.05 7.93 -8.83
C ILE A 47 -4.72 8.55 -9.26
N LEU A 48 -3.70 8.52 -8.39
CA LEU A 48 -2.37 9.00 -8.72
C LEU A 48 -1.75 8.16 -9.85
N ALA A 49 -1.84 6.83 -9.77
CA ALA A 49 -1.35 5.90 -10.79
C ALA A 49 -1.97 6.20 -12.16
N ASP A 50 -3.28 6.43 -12.23
CA ASP A 50 -3.97 6.76 -13.48
C ASP A 50 -3.49 8.09 -14.08
N LYS A 51 -3.19 9.09 -13.23
CA LYS A 51 -2.63 10.38 -13.68
C LYS A 51 -1.21 10.26 -14.21
N ILE A 52 -0.39 9.39 -13.62
CA ILE A 52 1.01 9.21 -14.04
C ILE A 52 1.15 8.21 -15.20
N LYS A 53 0.20 7.28 -15.36
CA LYS A 53 0.17 6.25 -16.41
C LYS A 53 0.52 6.79 -17.81
N PRO A 54 -0.11 7.86 -18.34
CA PRO A 54 0.23 8.36 -19.67
C PRO A 54 1.71 8.76 -19.78
N LYS A 55 2.24 9.45 -18.76
CA LYS A 55 3.65 9.85 -18.71
C LYS A 55 4.59 8.65 -18.62
N VAL A 56 4.24 7.63 -17.84
CA VAL A 56 5.03 6.39 -17.71
C VAL A 56 5.18 5.68 -19.06
N PHE A 57 4.12 5.62 -19.86
CA PHE A 57 4.18 5.05 -21.22
C PHE A 57 4.86 5.97 -22.22
N GLU A 58 4.66 7.29 -22.12
CA GLU A 58 5.32 8.30 -22.96
C GLU A 58 6.85 8.27 -22.79
N TYR A 59 7.33 8.17 -21.56
CA TYR A 59 8.76 8.09 -21.24
C TYR A 59 9.35 6.68 -21.37
N GLY A 60 8.56 5.68 -21.80
CA GLY A 60 9.04 4.32 -22.07
C GLY A 60 9.45 3.51 -20.83
N PHE A 61 9.03 3.90 -19.63
CA PHE A 61 9.32 3.16 -18.39
C PHE A 61 8.65 1.78 -18.35
N LEU A 62 7.54 1.61 -19.08
CA LEU A 62 6.86 0.33 -19.28
C LEU A 62 6.59 0.16 -20.78
N LYS A 63 6.90 -1.03 -21.33
CA LYS A 63 6.52 -1.38 -22.72
C LYS A 63 5.02 -1.71 -22.74
N LYS A 64 4.33 -1.23 -23.78
CA LYS A 64 2.90 -1.50 -24.02
C LYS A 64 2.61 -2.99 -24.14
#